data_AF-A0A530K0S7-F1
#
_entry.id   AF-A0A530K0S7-F1
#
_cell.length_a   1.000
_cell.length_b   1.000
_cell.length_c   1.000
_cell.angle_alpha   90.00
_cell.angle_beta   90.00
_cell.angle_gamma   90.00
#
_symmetry.space_group_name_H-M   'P 1'
#
loop_
_entity.id
_entity.type
_entity.pdbx_description
1 polymer ?
#
loop_
_entity_poly.entity_id
_entity_poly.type
_entity_poly.pdbx_seq_one_letter_code
_entity_poly.pdbx_strand_id
1 'polypeptide(L)' 'SAVRRALESLAAEGYAEAELDQIGDMDGIPDEEPHISAFQGAVEGEVSIVTFDVPI' A
#
# COMPACT_ATOMS: atom_id res chain seq x y z
N SER A 1 -1.19 -14.63 2.44
CA SER A 1 -1.35 -13.25 2.93
C SER A 1 -2.02 -12.44 1.84
N ALA A 2 -2.95 -11.55 2.17
CA ALA A 2 -3.60 -10.65 1.22
C ALA A 2 -2.57 -9.76 0.49
N VAL A 3 -1.53 -9.34 1.21
CA VAL A 3 -0.41 -8.54 0.69
C VAL A 3 0.32 -9.25 -0.45
N ARG A 4 0.66 -10.55 -0.28
CA ARG A 4 1.32 -11.33 -1.34
C ARG A 4 0.45 -11.41 -2.60
N ARG A 5 -0.86 -11.63 -2.44
CA ARG A 5 -1.79 -11.71 -3.57
C ARG A 5 -1.92 -10.37 -4.30
N ALA A 6 -1.87 -9.25 -3.56
CA ALA A 6 -1.88 -7.92 -4.16
C ALA A 6 -0.61 -7.66 -4.99
N LEU A 7 0.57 -8.00 -4.45
CA LEU A 7 1.85 -7.88 -5.18
C LEU A 7 1.89 -8.77 -6.43
N GLU A 8 1.41 -10.01 -6.33
CA GLU A 8 1.30 -10.91 -7.48
C GLU A 8 0.36 -10.36 -8.57
N SER A 9 -0.75 -9.71 -8.18
CA SER A 9 -1.67 -9.06 -9.13
C SER A 9 -1.02 -7.86 -9.82
N LEU A 10 -0.31 -7.01 -9.07
CA LEU A 10 0.40 -5.86 -9.63
C LEU A 10 1.51 -6.30 -10.60
N ALA A 11 2.30 -7.31 -10.22
CA ALA A 11 3.31 -7.88 -11.12
C ALA A 11 2.69 -8.42 -12.42
N ALA A 12 1.50 -9.04 -12.35
CA ALA A 12 0.78 -9.53 -13.52
C ALA A 12 0.25 -8.42 -14.45
N GLU A 13 0.00 -7.22 -13.93
CA GLU A 13 -0.45 -6.05 -14.71
C GLU A 13 0.69 -5.29 -15.40
N GLY A 14 1.94 -5.76 -15.26
CA GLY A 14 3.11 -5.20 -15.95
C GLY A 14 3.94 -4.21 -15.11
N TYR A 15 3.67 -4.10 -13.81
CA TYR A 15 4.61 -3.45 -12.90
C TYR A 15 5.87 -4.33 -12.79
N ALA A 16 7.04 -3.75 -13.14
CA ALA A 16 8.27 -4.51 -13.39
C ALA A 16 8.78 -5.33 -12.19
N GLU A 17 8.51 -4.85 -10.97
CA GLU A 17 8.85 -5.50 -9.71
C GLU A 17 8.02 -4.85 -8.59
N ALA A 18 7.39 -5.65 -7.75
CA ALA A 18 6.65 -5.17 -6.58
C ALA A 18 7.26 -5.81 -5.33
N GLU A 19 8.20 -5.09 -4.71
CA GLU A 19 8.91 -5.53 -3.50
C GLU A 19 8.40 -4.80 -2.26
N LEU A 20 8.34 -5.49 -1.12
CA LEU A 20 8.18 -4.84 0.18
C LEU A 20 9.55 -4.32 0.62
N ASP A 21 9.86 -3.09 0.21
CA ASP A 21 11.14 -2.45 0.55
C ASP A 21 11.22 -2.04 2.04
N GLN A 22 10.07 -1.75 2.67
CA GLN A 22 10.05 -1.33 4.07
C GLN A 22 8.82 -1.84 4.82
N ILE A 23 9.07 -2.61 5.88
CA ILE A 23 8.09 -2.93 6.92
C ILE A 23 8.52 -2.15 8.16
N GLY A 24 7.62 -1.32 8.69
CA GLY A 24 7.85 -0.56 9.92
C GLY A 24 6.57 -0.49 10.75
N ASP A 25 6.74 -0.15 12.03
CA ASP A 25 5.63 0.18 12.92
C ASP A 25 5.21 1.64 12.67
N MET A 26 3.90 1.89 12.62
CA MET A 26 3.36 3.24 12.54
C MET A 26 3.29 3.86 13.93
N ASP A 27 3.75 5.10 14.07
CA ASP A 27 3.57 5.88 15.30
C ASP A 27 2.29 6.73 15.19
N GLY A 28 1.18 6.14 15.63
CA GLY A 28 -0.13 6.80 15.60
C GLY A 28 -0.86 6.72 14.24
N ILE A 29 -2.02 7.39 14.20
CA ILE A 29 -2.90 7.47 13.03
C ILE A 29 -2.41 8.63 12.16
N PRO A 30 -2.29 8.46 10.83
CA PRO A 30 -1.95 9.55 9.92
C PRO A 30 -3.12 10.53 9.77
N ASP A 31 -2.81 11.80 9.56
CA ASP A 31 -3.81 12.88 9.53
C ASP A 31 -4.21 13.30 8.11
N GLU A 32 -3.43 12.95 7.08
CA GLU A 32 -3.59 13.45 5.71
C GLU A 32 -4.13 12.40 4.73
N GLU A 33 -4.87 12.85 3.72
CA GLU A 33 -5.26 12.01 2.58
C GLU A 33 -4.11 11.88 1.58
N PRO A 34 -3.94 10.72 0.92
CA PRO A 34 -4.79 9.51 0.97
C PRO A 34 -4.49 8.55 2.15
N HIS A 35 -3.59 8.92 3.05
CA HIS A 35 -3.03 8.02 4.07
C HIS A 35 -4.02 7.64 5.17
N ILE A 36 -4.84 8.58 5.64
CA ILE A 36 -5.87 8.31 6.66
C ILE A 36 -6.91 7.32 6.16
N SER A 37 -7.37 7.44 4.91
CA SER A 37 -8.28 6.48 4.29
C SER A 37 -7.65 5.09 4.16
N ALA A 38 -6.39 5.01 3.72
CA ALA A 38 -5.67 3.74 3.62
C ALA A 38 -5.46 3.06 4.99
N PHE A 39 -5.19 3.85 6.03
CA PHE A 39 -5.07 3.35 7.40
C PHE A 39 -6.40 2.78 7.92
N GLN A 40 -7.52 3.48 7.69
CA GLN A 40 -8.85 2.99 8.10
C GLN A 40 -9.21 1.68 7.40
N GLY A 41 -9.00 1.58 6.09
CA GLY A 41 -9.21 0.32 5.36
C GLY A 41 -8.38 -0.84 5.92
N ALA A 42 -7.10 -0.59 6.24
CA ALA A 42 -6.23 -1.61 6.84
C ALA A 42 -6.72 -2.07 8.24
N VAL A 43 -7.23 -1.15 9.07
CA VAL A 43 -7.84 -1.47 10.37
C VAL A 43 -9.09 -2.34 10.21
N GLU A 44 -9.86 -2.12 9.13
CA GLU A 44 -11.04 -2.91 8.77
C GLU A 44 -10.70 -4.26 8.11
N GLY A 45 -9.40 -4.53 7.87
CA GLY A 45 -8.90 -5.78 7.28
C GLY A 45 -8.82 -5.75 5.74
N GLU A 46 -8.94 -4.56 5.15
CA GLU A 46 -8.78 -4.34 3.72
C GLU A 46 -7.32 -4.09 3.33
N VAL A 47 -7.04 -4.12 2.03
CA VAL A 47 -5.74 -3.76 1.47
C VAL A 47 -5.93 -2.53 0.60
N SER A 48 -5.23 -1.45 0.92
CA SER A 48 -5.25 -0.19 0.17
C SER A 48 -3.91 0.01 -0.55
N ILE A 49 -3.96 0.56 -1.76
CA ILE A 49 -2.78 0.91 -2.56
C ILE A 49 -2.77 2.43 -2.74
N VAL A 50 -1.71 3.08 -2.24
CA VAL A 50 -1.46 4.51 -2.44
C VAL A 50 -0.40 4.65 -3.52
N THR A 51 -0.69 5.43 -4.56
CA THR A 51 0.25 5.73 -5.64
C THR A 51 0.60 7.22 -5.62
N PHE A 52 1.85 7.53 -5.92
CA PHE A 52 2.33 8.89 -6.10
C PHE A 52 2.79 9.06 -7.53
N ASP A 53 2.51 10.20 -8.14
CA ASP A 53 3.12 10.54 -9.41
C ASP A 53 4.64 10.64 -9.21
N VAL A 54 5.39 9.90 -10.01
CA VAL A 54 6.86 10.04 -10.04
C VAL A 54 7.14 11.43 -10.61
N PRO A 55 7.86 12.32 -9.90
CA PRO A 55 8.27 13.58 -10.49
C PRO A 55 9.16 13.27 -11.71
N ILE A 56 8.75 13.79 -12.87
CA ILE A 56 9.49 13.73 -14.14
C ILE A 56 10.82 14.47 -14.07
#